data_AF-A0A7Y9XY21-F1
#
_entry.id   AF-A0A7Y9XY21-F1
#
_cell.length_a   1.000
_cell.length_b   1.000
_cell.length_c   1.000
_cell.angle_alpha   90.00
_cell.angle_beta   90.00
_cell.angle_gamma   90.00
#
_symmetry.space_group_name_H-M   'P 1'
#
loop_
_entity.id
_entity.type
_entity.pdbx_description
1 polymer ?
#
loop_
_entity_poly.entity_id
_entity_poly.type
_entity_poly.pdbx_seq_one_letter_code
_entity_poly.pdbx_strand_id
1 'polypeptide(L)'
;MAERSIAYEVVRYEAKRSKNWPPYRDLTELLLTNGCPPSIAFERHSCSLEYKAAPQEAFNKPWQPAIDAWAEGAKVVRYIGYDASPRDGQRNPTRSAHYPLNGCARSF
;
A
#
# COMPACT_ATOMS: atom_id res chain seq x y z
N MET A 1 4.25 4.07 14.85
CA MET A 1 2.88 3.55 15.04
C MET A 1 2.68 3.04 16.47
N ALA A 2 3.42 2.02 16.90
CA ALA A 2 3.41 1.54 18.29
C ALA A 2 3.70 2.66 19.32
N GLU A 3 4.76 3.44 19.11
CA GLU A 3 5.12 4.59 19.97
C GLU A 3 4.05 5.70 20.02
N ARG A 4 3.19 5.78 19.00
CA ARG A 4 2.10 6.75 18.90
C ARG A 4 0.75 6.14 19.28
N SER A 5 0.74 4.89 19.76
CA SER A 5 -0.46 4.10 20.08
C SER A 5 -1.49 4.04 18.93
N ILE A 6 -1.00 4.05 17.68
CA ILE A 6 -1.84 3.94 16.49
C ILE A 6 -1.90 2.47 16.09
N ALA A 7 -3.11 1.91 16.03
CA ALA A 7 -3.34 0.56 15.52
C ALA A 7 -2.80 0.42 14.09
N TYR A 8 -2.03 -0.63 13.85
CA TYR A 8 -1.44 -0.89 12.54
C TYR A 8 -1.38 -2.38 12.27
N GLU A 9 -1.47 -2.72 10.99
CA GLU A 9 -1.26 -4.07 10.48
C GLU A 9 -0.17 -4.05 9.42
N VAL A 10 0.66 -5.09 9.41
CA VAL A 10 1.73 -5.24 8.41
C VAL A 10 1.22 -6.09 7.27
N VAL A 11 1.06 -5.47 6.10
CA VAL A 11 0.59 -6.13 4.89
C VAL A 11 1.73 -6.25 3.88
N ARG A 12 1.77 -7.36 3.15
CA ARG A 12 2.81 -7.62 2.14
C ARG A 12 2.18 -8.02 0.82
N TYR A 13 2.83 -7.63 -0.27
CA TYR A 13 2.48 -8.15 -1.58
C TYR A 13 2.91 -9.62 -1.66
N GLU A 14 2.02 -10.47 -2.16
CA GLU A 14 2.34 -11.85 -2.51
C GLU A 14 2.40 -12.00 -4.02
N ALA A 15 3.57 -12.40 -4.53
CA ALA A 15 3.77 -12.60 -5.96
C ALA A 15 2.95 -13.79 -6.46
N LYS A 16 1.92 -13.51 -7.26
CA LYS A 16 1.02 -14.54 -7.82
C LYS A 16 1.55 -15.18 -9.10
N ARG A 17 2.37 -14.45 -9.87
CA ARG A 17 2.92 -14.92 -11.14
C ARG A 17 4.24 -14.22 -11.43
N SER A 18 5.34 -14.98 -11.42
CA SER A 18 6.63 -14.50 -11.88
C SER A 18 6.74 -14.65 -13.39
N LYS A 19 7.08 -13.56 -14.09
CA LYS A 19 7.30 -13.61 -15.54
C LYS A 19 8.60 -14.35 -15.89
N ASN A 20 9.63 -14.17 -15.07
CA ASN A 20 10.98 -14.68 -15.28
C ASN A 20 11.35 -15.67 -14.15
N TRP A 21 12.31 -16.56 -14.42
CA TRP A 21 12.87 -17.51 -13.47
C TRP A 21 14.21 -16.98 -12.91
N PRO A 22 14.53 -17.17 -11.62
CA PRO A 22 13.72 -17.79 -10.57
C PRO A 22 12.53 -16.91 -10.13
N PRO A 23 11.45 -17.50 -9.58
CA PRO A 23 10.31 -16.72 -9.10
C PRO A 23 10.77 -15.74 -8.02
N TYR A 24 10.30 -14.50 -8.12
CA TYR A 24 10.55 -13.45 -7.15
C TYR A 24 9.34 -13.27 -6.24
N ARG A 25 9.60 -13.09 -4.94
CA ARG A 25 8.57 -12.97 -3.90
C ARG A 25 8.51 -11.58 -3.28
N ASP A 26 9.64 -10.87 -3.30
CA ASP A 26 9.74 -9.51 -2.83
C ASP A 26 10.35 -8.58 -3.88
N LEU A 27 10.39 -7.30 -3.56
CA LEU A 27 10.89 -6.26 -4.45
C LEU A 27 12.39 -6.43 -4.77
N THR A 28 13.17 -6.96 -3.83
CA THR A 28 14.61 -7.21 -4.01
C THR A 28 14.84 -8.35 -5.00
N GLU A 29 14.15 -9.47 -4.81
CA GLU A 29 14.19 -10.61 -5.74
C GLU A 29 13.67 -10.19 -7.13
N LEU A 30 12.62 -9.36 -7.22
CA LEU A 30 12.13 -8.83 -8.50
C LEU A 30 13.23 -8.03 -9.21
N LEU A 31 13.93 -7.16 -8.49
CA LEU A 31 15.01 -6.34 -9.03
C LEU A 31 16.15 -7.21 -9.56
N LEU A 32 16.58 -8.19 -8.77
CA LEU A 32 17.67 -9.10 -9.13
C LEU A 32 17.30 -9.99 -10.32
N THR A 33 16.09 -10.56 -10.33
CA THR A 33 15.63 -11.47 -11.40
C THR A 33 15.35 -10.74 -12.71
N ASN A 34 14.77 -9.55 -12.67
CA ASN A 34 14.37 -8.84 -13.89
C ASN A 34 15.40 -7.81 -14.38
N GLY A 35 16.45 -7.53 -13.59
CA GLY A 35 17.39 -6.45 -13.87
C GLY A 35 16.71 -5.08 -14.00
N CYS A 36 15.50 -4.93 -13.45
CA CYS A 36 14.70 -3.72 -13.57
C CYS A 36 14.87 -2.92 -12.28
N PRO A 37 15.53 -1.75 -12.30
CA PRO A 37 15.54 -0.86 -11.16
C PRO A 37 14.11 -0.48 -10.75
N PRO A 38 13.86 -0.08 -9.49
CA PRO A 38 12.55 0.35 -9.07
C PRO A 38 12.05 1.39 -10.07
N SER A 39 10.81 1.22 -10.52
CA SER A 39 10.23 1.95 -11.65
C SER A 39 10.46 3.47 -11.58
N ILE A 40 10.61 4.01 -10.37
CA ILE A 40 10.92 5.41 -10.06
C ILE A 40 12.23 5.90 -10.71
N ALA A 41 13.23 5.03 -10.87
CA ALA A 41 14.49 5.33 -11.57
C ALA A 41 14.27 5.61 -13.06
N PHE A 42 13.12 5.18 -13.60
CA PHE A 42 12.67 5.46 -14.96
C PHE A 42 11.39 6.33 -14.97
N GLU A 43 11.17 7.13 -13.93
CA GLU A 43 10.01 8.03 -13.81
C GLU A 43 8.64 7.32 -13.88
N ARG A 44 8.61 6.01 -13.57
CA ARG A 44 7.39 5.19 -13.51
C ARG A 44 7.00 4.92 -12.06
N HIS A 45 5.72 4.70 -11.80
CA HIS A 45 5.18 4.52 -10.44
C HIS A 45 4.57 3.14 -10.17
N SER A 46 4.92 2.13 -10.96
CA SER A 46 4.33 0.78 -10.87
C SER A 46 4.72 0.03 -9.59
N CYS A 47 5.98 0.14 -9.13
CA CYS A 47 6.42 -0.60 -7.94
C CYS A 47 5.67 -0.15 -6.68
N SER A 48 5.35 1.13 -6.53
CA SER A 48 4.53 1.62 -5.40
C SER A 48 3.09 1.15 -5.47
N LEU A 49 2.52 0.99 -6.67
CA LEU A 49 1.17 0.46 -6.83
C LEU A 49 1.11 -1.02 -6.43
N GLU A 50 2.05 -1.82 -6.93
CA GLU A 50 2.08 -3.27 -6.68
C GLU A 50 2.46 -3.61 -5.23
N TYR A 51 3.54 -3.02 -4.72
CA TYR A 51 4.10 -3.42 -3.43
C TYR A 51 3.58 -2.61 -2.23
N LYS A 52 2.89 -1.47 -2.48
CA LYS A 52 2.32 -0.65 -1.40
C LYS A 52 0.80 -0.55 -1.49
N ALA A 53 0.25 -0.09 -2.61
CA ALA A 53 -1.18 0.16 -2.73
C ALA A 53 -2.02 -1.13 -2.79
N ALA A 54 -1.59 -2.13 -3.56
CA ALA A 54 -2.33 -3.39 -3.74
C ALA A 54 -2.49 -4.19 -2.43
N PRO A 55 -1.45 -4.41 -1.60
CA PRO A 55 -1.64 -5.12 -0.33
C PRO A 55 -2.50 -4.35 0.67
N GLN A 56 -2.41 -3.00 0.69
CA GLN A 56 -3.32 -2.18 1.50
C GLN A 56 -4.78 -2.28 1.02
N GLU A 57 -5.02 -2.33 -0.29
CA GLU A 57 -6.37 -2.51 -0.84
C GLU A 57 -6.93 -3.89 -0.52
N ALA A 58 -6.10 -4.94 -0.63
CA ALA A 58 -6.49 -6.30 -0.26
C ALA A 58 -6.88 -6.40 1.22
N PHE A 59 -6.18 -5.69 2.10
CA PHE A 59 -6.52 -5.60 3.53
C PHE A 59 -7.77 -4.78 3.80
N ASN A 60 -7.93 -3.62 3.14
CA ASN A 60 -9.06 -2.73 3.40
C ASN A 60 -10.40 -3.30 2.91
N LYS A 61 -10.42 -4.10 1.84
CA LYS A 61 -11.66 -4.68 1.27
C LYS A 61 -12.51 -5.46 2.29
N PRO A 62 -11.96 -6.40 3.07
CA PRO A 62 -12.70 -7.11 4.11
C PRO A 62 -12.70 -6.40 5.48
N TRP A 63 -12.08 -5.23 5.62
CA TRP A 63 -11.94 -4.58 6.93
C TRP A 63 -13.25 -3.92 7.35
N GLN A 64 -13.87 -4.42 8.43
CA GLN A 64 -15.20 -3.99 8.87
C GLN A 64 -15.36 -2.47 9.02
N PRO A 65 -14.43 -1.72 9.64
CA PRO A 65 -14.52 -0.26 9.71
C PRO A 65 -14.55 0.44 8.34
N ALA A 66 -13.89 -0.11 7.33
CA ALA A 66 -13.97 0.41 5.97
C ALA A 66 -15.33 0.12 5.33
N ILE A 67 -15.87 -1.07 5.55
CA ILE A 67 -17.21 -1.47 5.08
C ILE A 67 -18.29 -0.58 5.70
N ASP A 68 -18.25 -0.36 7.01
CA ASP A 68 -19.19 0.48 7.74
C ASP A 68 -19.12 1.93 7.23
N ALA A 69 -17.89 2.46 7.07
CA ALA A 69 -17.69 3.79 6.50
C ALA A 69 -18.26 3.91 5.08
N TRP A 70 -18.07 2.91 4.21
CA TRP A 70 -18.65 2.94 2.87
C TRP A 70 -20.17 2.86 2.87
N ALA A 71 -20.76 2.07 3.79
CA ALA A 71 -22.21 1.97 3.94
C ALA A 71 -22.84 3.30 4.36
N GLU A 72 -22.14 4.09 5.18
CA GLU A 72 -22.53 5.44 5.58
C GLU A 72 -22.28 6.52 4.50
N GLY A 73 -21.72 6.14 3.35
CA GLY A 73 -21.28 7.09 2.31
C GLY A 73 -20.02 7.86 2.68
N ALA A 74 -19.37 7.50 3.80
CA ALA A 74 -18.08 8.00 4.20
C ALA A 74 -16.96 7.35 3.37
N LYS A 75 -15.76 7.87 3.55
CA LYS A 75 -14.68 7.67 2.59
C LYS A 75 -13.37 7.33 3.31
N VAL A 76 -12.69 6.30 2.80
CA VAL A 76 -11.46 5.76 3.41
C VAL A 76 -10.23 6.35 2.69
N VAL A 77 -9.46 7.17 3.40
CA VAL A 77 -8.22 7.78 2.87
C VAL A 77 -7.03 6.87 3.15
N ARG A 78 -6.29 6.54 2.10
CA ARG A 78 -5.04 5.77 2.20
C ARG A 78 -3.85 6.72 2.25
N TYR A 79 -2.92 6.42 3.15
CA TYR A 79 -1.64 7.11 3.27
C TYR A 79 -0.55 6.16 2.78
N ILE A 80 0.33 6.66 1.90
CA ILE A 80 1.46 5.88 1.40
C ILE A 80 2.75 6.50 1.95
N GLY A 81 3.28 5.90 3.02
CA GLY A 81 4.55 6.29 3.62
C GLY A 81 4.76 5.70 5.02
N TYR A 82 5.55 6.37 5.84
CA TYR A 82 6.12 5.80 7.07
C TYR A 82 5.47 6.30 8.35
N ASP A 83 4.98 7.55 8.35
CA ASP A 83 4.63 8.27 9.56
C ASP A 83 3.18 8.74 9.60
N ALA A 84 2.41 8.45 8.54
CA ALA A 84 1.03 8.91 8.36
C ALA A 84 0.93 10.45 8.51
N SER A 85 1.97 11.17 8.10
CA SER A 85 1.99 12.62 8.10
C SER A 85 1.12 13.21 6.98
N PRO A 86 0.80 14.52 7.03
CA PRO A 86 0.16 15.21 5.91
C PRO A 86 0.90 15.03 4.58
N ARG A 87 2.23 14.84 4.62
CA ARG A 87 3.05 14.59 3.43
C ARG A 87 2.76 13.23 2.81
N ASP A 88 2.49 12.21 3.61
CA ASP A 88 2.12 10.88 3.11
C ASP A 88 0.73 10.87 2.47
N GLY A 89 -0.16 11.78 2.88
CA GLY A 89 -1.45 12.00 2.24
C GLY A 89 -1.34 12.59 0.82
N GLN A 90 -0.25 13.31 0.52
CA GLN A 90 -0.01 13.87 -0.82
C GLN A 90 0.52 12.83 -1.82
N ARG A 91 1.03 11.70 -1.35
CA ARG A 91 1.66 10.64 -2.16
C ARG A 91 0.67 9.64 -2.76
N ASN A 92 -0.63 9.88 -2.57
CA ASN A 92 -1.68 8.97 -3.01
C ASN A 92 -2.06 9.20 -4.49
N PRO A 93 -1.88 8.21 -5.39
CA PRO A 93 -2.25 8.34 -6.80
C PRO A 93 -3.77 8.20 -7.05
N THR A 94 -4.58 7.80 -6.06
CA THR A 94 -6.04 7.67 -6.22
C THR A 94 -6.76 8.80 -5.49
N ARG A 95 -7.17 9.82 -6.26
CA ARG A 95 -8.03 10.91 -5.79
C ARG A 95 -9.44 10.38 -5.54
N SER A 96 -9.71 10.16 -4.27
CA SER A 96 -10.99 10.22 -3.54
C SER A 96 -10.87 9.17 -2.42
N ALA A 97 -11.17 9.47 -1.16
CA ALA A 97 -12.27 10.30 -0.73
C ALA A 97 -12.10 10.57 0.83
N HIS A 98 -12.51 11.73 1.38
CA HIS A 98 -12.27 12.28 2.74
C HIS A 98 -12.87 11.57 3.99
N TYR A 99 -12.05 11.29 5.02
CA TYR A 99 -12.21 11.50 6.51
C TYR A 99 -11.26 10.59 7.32
N PRO A 100 -10.96 10.87 8.61
CA PRO A 100 -9.92 10.16 9.38
C PRO A 100 -10.50 8.93 10.09
N LEU A 101 -9.88 7.76 9.94
CA LEU A 101 -10.16 6.61 10.80
C LEU A 101 -8.86 6.05 11.38
N ASN A 102 -8.92 5.73 12.67
CA ASN A 102 -7.85 5.14 13.47
C ASN A 102 -7.61 3.69 13.01
N GLY A 103 -6.69 3.51 12.08
CA GLY A 103 -6.24 2.20 11.61
C GLY A 103 -5.50 2.36 10.30
N CYS A 104 -4.17 2.25 10.35
CA CYS A 104 -3.33 2.44 9.17
C CYS A 104 -2.66 1.12 8.82
N ALA A 105 -3.03 0.55 7.68
CA ALA A 105 -2.33 -0.59 7.10
C ALA A 105 -0.97 -0.12 6.58
N ARG A 106 0.11 -0.68 7.12
CA ARG A 106 1.48 -0.37 6.70
C ARG A 106 1.97 -1.47 5.77
N SER A 107 2.24 -1.10 4.53
CA SER A 107 2.90 -1.98 3.56
C SER A 107 4.43 -1.83 3.66
N PHE A 108 5.15 -2.95 3.69
CA PHE A 108 6.62 -3.01 3.59
C PHE A 108 7.04 -3.65 2.27
#